data_AF-A0A8R1W8I2-F1
#
_entry.id   AF-A0A8R1W8I2-F1
#
_cell.length_a   1.000
_cell.length_b   1.000
_cell.length_c   1.000
_cell.angle_alpha   90.00
_cell.angle_beta   90.00
_cell.angle_gamma   90.00
#
_symmetry.space_group_name_H-M   'P 1'
#
loop_
_entity.id
_entity.type
_entity.pdbx_description
1 polymer ?
#
loop_
_entity_poly.entity_id
_entity_poly.type
_entity_poly.pdbx_seq_one_letter_code
_entity_poly.pdbx_strand_id
1 'polypeptide(L)'
;MIKNINNIFSILLMLTFIGCIYATLKDDCWAELRTGGFLKYVRGNGYINKDPSEIESIINTEWNGSIPAEHEDKTYMIDFVNFCSKYPNLKKPIEFCISYEEVGNPNLR
;
A
#
# COMPACT_ATOMS: atom_id res chain seq x y z
N MET A 1 44.13 -11.38 -7.47
CA MET A 1 43.27 -10.49 -6.67
C MET A 1 41.94 -10.13 -7.34
N ILE A 2 41.85 -10.08 -8.68
CA ILE A 2 40.61 -9.72 -9.41
C ILE A 2 39.47 -10.74 -9.23
N LYS A 3 39.78 -12.04 -9.06
CA LYS A 3 38.76 -13.11 -8.86
C LYS A 3 37.90 -12.93 -7.60
N ASN A 4 38.46 -12.40 -6.50
CA ASN A 4 37.69 -12.19 -5.26
C ASN A 4 36.76 -10.97 -5.34
N ILE A 5 37.16 -9.94 -6.09
CA ILE A 5 36.32 -8.75 -6.30
C ILE A 5 35.05 -9.11 -7.08
N ASN A 6 35.15 -9.92 -8.14
CA ASN A 6 33.98 -10.35 -8.90
C ASN A 6 32.99 -11.17 -8.04
N ASN A 7 33.51 -12.01 -7.14
CA ASN A 7 32.65 -12.81 -6.27
C ASN A 7 31.92 -11.95 -5.22
N ILE A 8 32.60 -10.95 -4.67
CA ILE A 8 32.01 -9.98 -3.73
C ILE A 8 30.94 -9.12 -4.42
N PHE A 9 31.20 -8.65 -5.64
CA PHE A 9 30.22 -7.90 -6.42
C PHE A 9 29.00 -8.75 -6.79
N SER A 10 29.17 -10.02 -7.15
CA SER A 10 28.04 -10.93 -7.41
C SER A 10 27.19 -11.20 -6.16
N ILE A 11 27.81 -11.33 -4.99
CA ILE A 11 27.08 -11.50 -3.71
C ILE A 11 26.32 -10.22 -3.37
N LEU A 12 26.94 -9.05 -3.49
CA LEU A 12 26.28 -7.75 -3.26
C LEU A 12 25.10 -7.55 -4.20
N LEU A 13 25.27 -7.87 -5.49
CA LEU A 13 24.21 -7.78 -6.49
C LEU A 13 23.04 -8.73 -6.15
N MET A 14 23.33 -9.98 -5.76
CA MET A 14 22.32 -10.95 -5.34
C MET A 14 21.57 -10.50 -4.08
N LEU A 15 22.27 -9.93 -3.10
CA LEU A 15 21.67 -9.38 -1.87
C LEU A 15 20.81 -8.14 -2.15
N THR A 16 21.19 -7.28 -3.10
CA THR A 16 20.34 -6.15 -3.53
C THR A 16 19.08 -6.61 -4.25
N PHE A 17 19.16 -7.67 -5.06
CA PHE A 17 17.96 -8.26 -5.66
C PHE A 17 17.05 -8.88 -4.60
N ILE A 18 17.59 -9.60 -3.62
CA ILE A 18 16.81 -10.13 -2.50
C ILE A 18 16.17 -8.99 -1.70
N GLY A 19 16.90 -7.92 -1.38
CA GLY A 19 16.37 -6.75 -0.66
C GLY A 19 15.25 -6.01 -1.40
N CYS A 20 15.33 -5.91 -2.75
CA CYS A 20 14.27 -5.31 -3.57
C CYS A 20 13.06 -6.24 -3.78
N ILE A 21 13.26 -7.56 -3.72
CA ILE A 21 12.17 -8.56 -3.77
C ILE A 21 11.40 -8.60 -2.45
N TYR A 22 11.99 -8.14 -1.34
CA TYR A 22 11.40 -8.11 0.00
C TYR A 22 10.65 -6.80 0.33
N ALA A 23 10.31 -5.96 -0.65
CA ALA A 23 9.19 -5.05 -0.45
C ALA A 23 7.95 -5.92 -0.23
N THR A 24 7.45 -5.93 0.99
CA THR A 24 6.33 -6.82 1.36
C THR A 24 5.08 -6.38 0.61
N LEU A 25 4.13 -7.29 0.36
CA LEU A 25 2.81 -6.94 -0.22
C LEU A 25 2.15 -5.78 0.55
N LYS A 26 2.42 -5.71 1.86
CA LYS A 26 2.01 -4.63 2.76
C LYS A 26 2.69 -3.30 2.45
N ASP A 27 3.97 -3.27 2.10
CA ASP A 27 4.68 -2.04 1.75
C ASP A 27 4.13 -1.43 0.45
N ASP A 28 3.84 -2.28 -0.55
CA ASP A 28 3.19 -1.85 -1.80
C ASP A 28 1.77 -1.33 -1.53
N CYS A 29 1.00 -2.06 -0.73
CA CYS A 29 -0.33 -1.62 -0.30
C CYS A 29 -0.27 -0.26 0.42
N TRP A 30 0.66 -0.08 1.36
CA TRP A 30 0.85 1.19 2.05
C TRP A 30 1.26 2.32 1.10
N ALA A 31 2.14 2.04 0.13
CA ALA A 31 2.57 3.02 -0.85
C ALA A 31 1.41 3.50 -1.73
N GLU A 32 0.55 2.59 -2.18
CA GLU A 32 -0.65 2.93 -2.94
C GLU A 32 -1.63 3.73 -2.07
N LEU A 33 -1.99 3.26 -0.87
CA LEU A 33 -2.95 3.97 -0.01
C LEU A 33 -2.44 5.33 0.45
N ARG A 34 -1.11 5.50 0.59
CA ARG A 34 -0.48 6.80 0.82
C ARG A 34 -0.65 7.73 -0.37
N THR A 35 -0.45 7.22 -1.57
CA THR A 35 -0.55 7.97 -2.83
C THR A 35 -1.99 8.42 -3.06
N GLY A 36 -2.97 7.56 -2.76
CA GLY A 36 -4.40 7.91 -2.76
C GLY A 36 -4.83 8.82 -1.61
N GLY A 37 -3.91 9.26 -0.76
CA GLY A 37 -4.20 10.22 0.31
C GLY A 37 -4.96 9.65 1.50
N PHE A 38 -5.08 8.34 1.65
CA PHE A 38 -5.81 7.70 2.77
C PHE A 38 -5.01 7.64 4.08
N LEU A 39 -3.71 7.87 4.01
CA LEU A 39 -2.80 7.93 5.14
C LEU A 39 -2.34 9.37 5.40
N LYS A 40 -2.14 9.73 6.67
CA LYS A 40 -1.51 11.00 7.07
C LYS A 40 -0.20 10.77 7.79
N TYR A 41 0.80 11.61 7.52
CA TYR A 41 2.09 11.54 8.21
C TYR A 41 2.04 12.34 9.51
N VAL A 42 2.36 11.69 10.62
CA VAL A 42 2.49 12.31 11.94
C VAL A 42 3.94 12.22 12.39
N ARG A 43 4.55 13.38 12.67
CA ARG A 43 5.94 13.45 13.13
C ARG A 43 6.10 12.62 14.41
N GLY A 44 7.00 11.65 14.39
CA GLY A 44 7.25 10.72 15.51
C GLY A 44 6.48 9.41 15.43
N ASN A 45 5.37 9.35 14.68
CA ASN A 45 4.52 8.16 14.58
C ASN A 45 4.49 7.57 13.15
N GLY A 46 5.08 8.24 12.17
CA GLY A 46 5.05 7.79 10.77
C GLY A 46 3.68 7.99 10.14
N TYR A 47 3.35 7.13 9.16
CA TYR A 47 2.02 7.15 8.53
C TYR A 47 0.99 6.47 9.41
N ILE A 48 -0.13 7.15 9.63
CA ILE A 48 -1.29 6.63 10.35
C ILE A 48 -2.55 6.73 9.46
N ASN A 49 -3.60 6.01 9.84
CA ASN A 49 -4.91 6.14 9.21
C ASN A 49 -5.41 7.59 9.30
N LYS A 50 -5.98 8.10 8.21
CA LYS A 50 -6.88 9.25 8.29
C LYS A 50 -8.18 8.86 8.97
N ASP A 51 -8.90 9.88 9.44
CA ASP A 51 -10.21 9.66 10.04
C ASP A 51 -11.19 9.12 8.98
N PRO A 52 -12.13 8.21 9.33
CA PRO A 52 -13.07 7.63 8.36
C PRO A 52 -13.85 8.67 7.54
N SER A 53 -14.20 9.81 8.14
CA SER A 53 -14.88 10.91 7.46
C SER A 53 -13.99 11.63 6.44
N GLU A 54 -12.68 11.75 6.70
CA GLU A 54 -11.73 12.28 5.73
C GLU A 54 -11.62 11.35 4.52
N ILE A 55 -11.51 10.04 4.77
CA ILE A 55 -11.44 9.02 3.70
C ILE A 55 -12.72 9.05 2.84
N GLU A 56 -13.88 9.16 3.49
CA GLU A 56 -15.16 9.27 2.79
C GLU A 56 -15.29 10.56 1.98
N SER A 57 -14.76 11.67 2.49
CA SER A 57 -14.69 12.93 1.75
C SER A 57 -13.82 12.81 0.50
N ILE A 58 -12.66 12.14 0.59
CA ILE A 58 -11.78 11.89 -0.57
C ILE A 58 -12.55 11.09 -1.63
N ILE A 59 -13.13 9.94 -1.25
CA ILE A 59 -13.82 9.06 -2.18
C ILE A 59 -15.03 9.75 -2.82
N ASN A 60 -15.87 10.41 -2.03
CA ASN A 60 -17.15 10.93 -2.52
C ASN A 60 -17.04 12.32 -3.15
N THR A 61 -16.13 13.16 -2.68
CA THR A 61 -16.04 14.57 -3.09
C THR A 61 -14.88 14.79 -4.04
N GLU A 62 -13.66 14.42 -3.62
CA GLU A 62 -12.46 14.67 -4.44
C GLU A 62 -12.44 13.77 -5.68
N TRP A 63 -12.81 12.50 -5.50
CA TRP A 63 -12.82 11.48 -6.56
C TRP A 63 -14.19 11.31 -7.22
N ASN A 64 -15.22 12.01 -6.73
CA ASN A 64 -16.59 11.96 -7.24
C ASN A 64 -17.18 10.53 -7.31
N GLY A 65 -16.85 9.69 -6.33
CA GLY A 65 -17.33 8.31 -6.22
C GLY A 65 -16.68 7.32 -7.20
N SER A 66 -15.66 7.74 -7.95
CA SER A 66 -14.96 6.91 -8.94
C SER A 66 -13.46 7.02 -8.79
N ILE A 67 -12.72 5.93 -9.00
CA ILE A 67 -11.26 5.95 -8.90
C ILE A 67 -10.68 6.82 -10.03
N PRO A 68 -9.83 7.82 -9.73
CA PRO A 68 -9.20 8.65 -10.75
C PRO A 68 -8.35 7.83 -11.74
N ALA A 69 -8.27 8.27 -12.99
CA ALA A 69 -7.52 7.58 -14.05
C ALA A 69 -6.03 7.33 -13.69
N GLU A 70 -5.42 8.25 -12.94
CA GLU A 70 -4.07 8.13 -12.39
C GLU A 70 -3.88 7.03 -11.34
N HIS A 71 -4.96 6.39 -10.92
CA HIS A 71 -5.00 5.34 -9.91
C HIS A 71 -5.65 4.04 -10.40
N GLU A 72 -6.05 3.96 -11.68
CA GLU A 72 -6.69 2.77 -12.25
C GLU A 72 -5.77 1.54 -12.31
N ASP A 73 -4.45 1.74 -12.21
CA ASP A 73 -3.47 0.65 -12.16
C ASP A 73 -3.10 0.22 -10.72
N LYS A 74 -3.66 0.89 -9.70
CA LYS A 74 -3.32 0.69 -8.28
C LYS A 74 -4.26 -0.32 -7.64
N THR A 75 -3.87 -1.59 -7.71
CA THR A 75 -4.73 -2.73 -7.32
C THR A 75 -5.17 -2.66 -5.87
N TYR A 76 -4.27 -2.35 -4.94
CA TYR A 76 -4.59 -2.26 -3.50
C TYR A 76 -5.48 -1.06 -3.20
N MET A 77 -5.30 0.03 -3.93
CA MET A 77 -6.15 1.20 -3.82
C MET A 77 -7.59 0.89 -4.26
N ILE A 78 -7.74 0.24 -5.41
CA ILE A 78 -9.03 -0.21 -5.94
C ILE A 78 -9.71 -1.16 -4.95
N ASP A 79 -8.96 -2.14 -4.46
CA ASP A 79 -9.47 -3.09 -3.48
C ASP A 79 -9.89 -2.39 -2.18
N PHE A 80 -9.14 -1.40 -1.71
CA PHE A 80 -9.50 -0.66 -0.50
C PHE A 80 -10.77 0.17 -0.67
N VAL A 81 -10.95 0.84 -1.81
CA VAL A 81 -12.18 1.59 -2.11
C VAL A 81 -13.38 0.65 -2.15
N ASN A 82 -13.25 -0.49 -2.84
CA ASN A 82 -14.29 -1.52 -2.89
C ASN A 82 -14.62 -2.06 -1.48
N PHE A 83 -13.59 -2.27 -0.66
CA PHE A 83 -13.75 -2.69 0.73
C PHE A 83 -14.52 -1.64 1.54
N CYS A 84 -14.21 -0.36 1.37
CA CYS A 84 -14.93 0.73 2.02
C CYS A 84 -16.40 0.79 1.60
N SER A 85 -16.72 0.51 0.33
CA SER A 85 -18.10 0.43 -0.14
C SER A 85 -18.86 -0.76 0.44
N LYS A 86 -18.21 -1.91 0.60
CA LYS A 86 -18.81 -3.14 1.18
C LYS A 86 -18.94 -3.04 2.71
N TYR A 87 -17.99 -2.37 3.37
CA TYR A 87 -17.89 -2.25 4.82
C TYR A 87 -17.68 -0.79 5.26
N PRO A 88 -18.71 0.08 5.18
CA PRO A 88 -18.59 1.52 5.40
C PRO A 88 -18.14 1.92 6.82
N ASN A 89 -18.27 1.01 7.79
CA ASN A 89 -17.82 1.20 9.17
C ASN A 89 -16.33 0.85 9.40
N LEU A 90 -15.66 0.26 8.40
CA LEU A 90 -14.30 -0.24 8.49
C LEU A 90 -13.34 0.49 7.54
N LYS A 91 -13.34 1.83 7.58
CA LYS A 91 -12.41 2.67 6.80
C LYS A 91 -11.05 2.76 7.49
N LYS A 92 -10.31 1.65 7.50
CA LYS A 92 -9.04 1.49 8.21
C LYS A 92 -7.92 1.01 7.26
N PRO A 93 -7.25 1.93 6.54
CA PRO A 93 -6.24 1.63 5.52
C PRO A 93 -5.12 0.69 5.97
N ILE A 94 -4.53 0.93 7.14
CA ILE A 94 -3.40 0.15 7.65
C ILE A 94 -3.84 -1.29 7.94
N GLU A 95 -4.96 -1.45 8.65
CA GLU A 95 -5.54 -2.74 9.00
C GLU A 95 -5.99 -3.50 7.75
N PHE A 96 -6.48 -2.81 6.72
CA PHE A 96 -6.77 -3.40 5.43
C PHE A 96 -5.51 -4.03 4.81
N CYS A 97 -4.39 -3.30 4.76
CA CYS A 97 -3.15 -3.83 4.19
C CYS A 97 -2.55 -4.98 5.01
N ILE A 98 -2.67 -4.95 6.34
CA ILE A 98 -2.27 -6.08 7.21
C ILE A 98 -3.11 -7.32 6.88
N SER A 99 -4.43 -7.17 6.79
CA SER A 99 -5.33 -8.25 6.40
C SER A 99 -4.98 -8.78 4.99
N TYR A 100 -4.68 -7.88 4.05
CA TYR A 100 -4.28 -8.25 2.70
C TYR A 100 -3.03 -9.14 2.67
N GLU A 101 -2.03 -8.81 3.50
CA GLU A 101 -0.81 -9.60 3.66
C GLU A 101 -1.08 -10.97 4.30
N GLU A 102 -1.92 -11.03 5.33
CA GLU A 102 -2.19 -12.26 6.09
C GLU A 102 -3.10 -13.24 5.34
N VAL A 103 -4.10 -12.74 4.61
CA VAL A 103 -5.18 -13.57 4.07
C VAL A 103 -5.49 -13.34 2.59
N GLY A 104 -4.75 -12.46 1.91
CA GLY A 104 -4.99 -12.07 0.51
C GLY A 104 -6.12 -11.03 0.37
N ASN A 105 -6.59 -10.81 -0.86
CA ASN A 105 -7.61 -9.79 -1.15
C ASN A 105 -8.88 -10.00 -0.30
N PRO A 106 -9.19 -9.10 0.67
CA PRO A 106 -10.30 -9.28 1.59
C PRO A 106 -11.67 -9.10 0.93
N ASN A 107 -11.74 -8.56 -0.29
CA ASN A 107 -13.00 -8.43 -1.02
C ASN A 107 -13.53 -9.78 -1.54
N LEU A 108 -12.67 -10.78 -1.72
CA LEU A 108 -13.00 -12.10 -2.27
C LEU A 108 -13.55 -13.09 -1.22
N ARG A 109 -13.74 -12.64 0.03
CA ARG A 109 -14.38 -13.39 1.11
C ARG A 109 -15.80 -12.87 1.38
#